data_AF-A0A6N2W1K4-F1
#
_entry.id   AF-A0A6N2W1K4-F1
#
_cell.length_a   1.000
_cell.length_b   1.000
_cell.length_c   1.000
_cell.angle_alpha   90.00
_cell.angle_beta   90.00
_cell.angle_gamma   90.00
#
_symmetry.space_group_name_H-M   'P 1'
#
loop_
_entity.id
_entity.type
_entity.pdbx_description
1 polymer ?
#
loop_
_entity_poly.entity_id
_entity_poly.type
_entity_poly.pdbx_seq_one_letter_code
_entity_poly.pdbx_strand_id
1 'polypeptide(L)'
;MKKGRLAAGIFILCLQIMAGNQWNINGEQKVYGAELFADEVSSDIFVELEPSVMPDPTVIPEVTLIPEPTSAPAPTDVPEPEISPEPEPSPLPTPGFSMNIENLNIYPEKGNQKEEELFGDGNGMEAEAEVQVSSGSAGFSGAEASSGQKEELIRQPKILLESCSLTGKDMEAGSSEEVEFVLQNKSSNQGIYNLKLVFSTETPGIQFDKNSFYFEKISPGGRITVSNRIEAAVDAKEGTVPVTLSFEYEDKKGTAAAGTEKTELSVKQKVWANLDCDNLPAEVYSTDTVNMGIRVQNVSRTGIFNARVTLEGTGMFPKEEIFLGNMEAGTENTGTMRIFVGTRTMEASGRDEGTDEKEMYGNVTGKITLRYEDGEGKHYEQVKEYETKIQKPRLQTLNIEKPKKANNWWYSVFAAAVCGMVCLIFLLMHRIRKQKILLEEIRQEVSSGKM
;
A
#
# COMPACT_ATOMS: atom_id res chain seq x y z
N MET A 1 -10.29 69.14 8.53
CA MET A 1 -10.42 69.39 9.98
C MET A 1 -9.58 68.39 10.74
N LYS A 2 -8.36 68.79 11.10
CA LYS A 2 -7.47 68.10 12.05
C LYS A 2 -7.82 68.64 13.44
N LYS A 3 -8.34 67.80 14.34
CA LYS A 3 -8.36 67.95 15.81
C LYS A 3 -9.26 66.84 16.37
N GLY A 4 -8.67 65.76 16.86
CA GLY A 4 -9.42 64.64 17.43
C GLY A 4 -8.58 63.43 17.84
N ARG A 5 -7.34 63.30 17.37
CA ARG A 5 -6.47 62.14 17.68
C ARG A 5 -5.40 62.40 18.75
N LEU A 6 -5.38 63.57 19.40
CA LEU A 6 -4.34 63.92 20.38
C LEU A 6 -4.73 63.67 21.85
N ALA A 7 -6.02 63.46 22.16
CA ALA A 7 -6.48 63.34 23.55
C ALA A 7 -6.56 61.89 24.07
N ALA A 8 -6.67 60.88 23.19
CA ALA A 8 -6.71 59.48 23.58
C ALA A 8 -5.31 58.86 23.78
N GLY A 9 -4.29 59.39 23.10
CA GLY A 9 -2.90 58.91 23.22
C GLY A 9 -2.16 59.35 24.49
N ILE A 10 -2.63 60.41 25.15
CA ILE A 10 -2.01 60.94 26.39
C ILE A 10 -2.60 60.23 27.64
N PHE A 11 -3.81 59.68 27.55
CA PHE A 11 -4.45 58.96 28.66
C PHE A 11 -3.98 57.51 28.80
N ILE A 12 -3.50 56.89 27.70
CA ILE A 12 -2.91 55.53 27.73
C ILE A 12 -1.43 55.56 28.17
N LEU A 13 -0.74 56.68 27.94
CA LEU A 13 0.66 56.86 28.36
C LEU A 13 0.81 57.10 29.88
N CYS A 14 -0.24 57.56 30.58
CA CYS A 14 -0.19 57.80 32.03
C CYS A 14 -0.61 56.61 32.91
N LEU A 15 -1.17 55.52 32.35
CA LEU A 15 -1.48 54.31 33.13
C LEU A 15 -0.42 53.20 33.02
N GLN A 16 0.53 53.30 32.09
CA GLN A 16 1.61 52.32 31.91
C GLN A 16 2.91 52.68 32.66
N ILE A 17 2.92 53.70 33.51
CA ILE A 17 4.10 54.10 34.33
C ILE A 17 3.96 53.65 35.81
N MET A 18 2.90 52.90 36.17
CA MET A 18 2.64 52.46 37.55
C MET A 18 2.60 50.93 37.73
N ALA A 19 3.44 50.20 37.00
CA ALA A 19 3.81 48.83 37.35
C ALA A 19 5.19 48.54 36.77
N GLY A 20 6.21 48.61 37.61
CA GLY A 20 7.56 48.19 37.24
C GLY A 20 7.57 46.71 36.86
N ASN A 21 8.22 46.40 35.75
CA ASN A 21 9.21 45.32 35.67
C ASN A 21 9.92 45.38 34.31
N GLN A 22 11.25 45.36 34.38
CA GLN A 22 12.15 45.24 33.24
C GLN A 22 11.92 43.91 32.53
N TRP A 23 11.84 43.95 31.20
CA TRP A 23 11.99 42.78 30.35
C TRP A 23 13.48 42.62 30.03
N ASN A 24 14.02 41.41 30.25
CA ASN A 24 15.24 40.98 29.60
C ASN A 24 14.86 40.08 28.41
N ILE A 25 15.44 40.39 27.26
CA ILE A 25 15.34 39.66 26.01
C ILE A 25 16.33 38.50 26.06
N ASN A 26 15.85 37.27 25.95
CA ASN A 26 16.48 36.19 25.18
C ASN A 26 15.57 34.95 25.24
N GLY A 27 15.29 34.40 24.07
CA GLY A 27 14.32 33.33 23.88
C GLY A 27 14.77 32.00 24.47
N GLU A 28 13.80 31.28 25.01
CA GLU A 28 13.66 29.83 24.89
C GLU A 28 12.26 29.43 25.38
N GLN A 29 11.57 28.61 24.59
CA GLN A 29 10.24 28.09 24.88
C GLN A 29 10.38 26.84 25.75
N LYS A 30 9.79 26.84 26.95
CA LYS A 30 9.58 25.60 27.73
C LYS A 30 8.12 25.44 28.15
N VAL A 31 7.63 24.27 27.81
CA VAL A 31 6.31 23.68 28.10
C VAL A 31 6.16 23.44 29.60
N TYR A 32 4.98 23.73 30.14
CA TYR A 32 4.50 23.11 31.38
C TYR A 32 3.03 22.72 31.22
N GLY A 33 2.79 21.41 31.36
CA GLY A 33 1.49 20.87 31.71
C GLY A 33 1.37 20.68 33.23
N ALA A 34 0.19 20.19 33.60
CA ALA A 34 -0.26 19.66 34.88
C ALA A 34 -1.11 20.60 35.78
N GLU A 35 -2.30 20.06 36.05
CA GLU A 35 -3.10 20.12 37.28
C GLU A 35 -4.05 21.30 37.54
N LEU A 36 -5.36 21.00 37.45
CA LEU A 36 -6.36 21.41 38.42
C LEU A 36 -7.59 20.46 38.38
N PHE A 37 -7.76 19.69 39.47
CA PHE A 37 -9.02 19.12 39.96
C PHE A 37 -9.98 20.29 40.35
N ALA A 38 -11.30 20.23 40.49
CA ALA A 38 -12.35 19.21 40.57
C ALA A 38 -13.70 19.95 40.29
N ASP A 39 -14.76 19.22 39.96
CA ASP A 39 -16.16 19.44 40.41
C ASP A 39 -16.99 18.23 39.91
N GLU A 40 -17.43 17.36 40.82
CA GLU A 40 -18.73 17.37 41.49
C GLU A 40 -19.79 16.61 40.66
N VAL A 41 -20.00 15.31 40.98
CA VAL A 41 -21.19 14.56 40.53
C VAL A 41 -21.83 13.85 41.72
N SER A 42 -23.12 14.14 41.82
CA SER A 42 -24.13 13.76 42.80
C SER A 42 -24.40 12.26 42.90
N SER A 43 -24.39 11.78 44.15
CA SER A 43 -25.34 10.89 44.85
C SER A 43 -26.22 9.88 44.09
N ASP A 44 -26.16 8.65 44.62
CA ASP A 44 -27.23 7.67 44.86
C ASP A 44 -27.71 6.76 43.73
N ILE A 45 -27.40 5.46 43.86
CA ILE A 45 -28.38 4.36 44.03
C ILE A 45 -27.65 3.14 44.64
N PHE A 46 -28.08 2.75 45.84
CA PHE A 46 -27.81 1.47 46.50
C PHE A 46 -29.03 0.54 46.30
N VAL A 47 -28.78 -0.77 46.45
CA VAL A 47 -29.68 -1.92 46.74
C VAL A 47 -29.27 -3.06 45.80
N GLU A 48 -29.02 -4.31 46.15
CA GLU A 48 -28.88 -5.11 47.37
C GLU A 48 -28.34 -6.48 46.86
N LEU A 49 -27.35 -7.08 47.52
CA LEU A 49 -26.94 -8.47 47.28
C LEU A 49 -27.48 -9.31 48.43
N GLU A 50 -28.21 -10.39 48.12
CA GLU A 50 -28.42 -11.48 49.09
C GLU A 50 -27.53 -12.70 48.77
N PRO A 51 -27.04 -13.42 49.81
CA PRO A 51 -26.05 -14.48 49.70
C PRO A 51 -26.69 -15.89 49.78
N SER A 52 -25.97 -16.94 49.37
CA SER A 52 -25.80 -18.17 50.18
C SER A 52 -25.04 -19.28 49.44
N VAL A 53 -24.36 -20.09 50.26
CA VAL A 53 -23.88 -21.47 50.08
C VAL A 53 -22.40 -21.65 49.72
N MET A 54 -21.60 -21.82 50.78
CA MET A 54 -20.35 -22.61 50.80
C MET A 54 -20.68 -24.11 50.88
N PRO A 55 -19.77 -24.99 50.44
CA PRO A 55 -19.20 -25.93 51.41
C PRO A 55 -17.67 -26.13 51.31
N ASP A 56 -17.07 -26.18 52.51
CA ASP A 56 -15.83 -26.75 53.06
C ASP A 56 -14.49 -26.93 52.28
N PRO A 57 -13.33 -26.79 52.98
CA PRO A 57 -12.01 -26.66 52.40
C PRO A 57 -11.20 -27.95 52.46
N THR A 58 -10.49 -28.32 51.39
CA THR A 58 -9.28 -29.17 51.51
C THR A 58 -8.36 -29.00 50.28
N VAL A 59 -7.06 -29.02 50.56
CA VAL A 59 -5.89 -29.11 49.65
C VAL A 59 -5.26 -27.78 49.23
N ILE A 60 -4.27 -27.40 50.04
CA ILE A 60 -3.21 -26.42 49.77
C ILE A 60 -2.31 -26.96 48.64
N PRO A 61 -2.06 -26.22 47.55
CA PRO A 61 -0.97 -26.55 46.64
C PRO A 61 0.37 -26.07 47.20
N GLU A 62 1.34 -26.97 47.12
CA GLU A 62 2.74 -26.86 47.52
C GLU A 62 3.43 -25.68 46.84
N VAL A 63 4.06 -24.80 47.64
CA VAL A 63 4.87 -23.68 47.17
C VAL A 63 6.14 -24.22 46.55
N THR A 64 6.23 -24.20 45.22
CA THR A 64 7.49 -24.49 44.51
C THR A 64 8.37 -23.25 44.56
N LEU A 65 9.49 -23.36 45.26
CA LEU A 65 10.48 -22.30 45.45
C LEU A 65 11.10 -21.90 44.11
N ILE A 66 11.09 -20.58 43.83
CA ILE A 66 11.82 -19.96 42.72
C ILE A 66 13.33 -20.02 43.08
N PRO A 67 14.22 -20.55 42.22
CA PRO A 67 15.65 -20.52 42.50
C PRO A 67 16.23 -19.12 42.30
N GLU A 68 17.18 -18.73 43.17
CA GLU A 68 17.97 -17.50 43.09
C GLU A 68 18.77 -17.40 41.77
N PRO A 69 18.99 -16.18 41.23
CA PRO A 69 19.79 -16.00 40.03
C PRO A 69 21.25 -16.36 40.30
N THR A 70 21.73 -17.40 39.62
CA THR A 70 23.15 -17.79 39.61
C THR A 70 23.95 -16.77 38.82
N SER A 71 25.03 -16.29 39.43
CA SER A 71 26.03 -15.39 38.87
C SER A 71 26.57 -15.88 37.52
N ALA A 72 26.62 -14.98 36.54
CA ALA A 72 27.16 -15.25 35.20
C ALA A 72 28.62 -15.75 35.27
N PRO A 73 29.01 -16.73 34.43
CA PRO A 73 30.41 -17.12 34.31
C PRO A 73 31.22 -16.02 33.60
N ALA A 74 32.47 -15.85 34.02
CA ALA A 74 33.44 -14.98 33.36
C ALA A 74 33.67 -15.43 31.90
N PRO A 75 33.95 -14.50 30.96
CA PRO A 75 34.14 -14.84 29.55
C PRO A 75 35.40 -15.68 29.37
N THR A 76 35.24 -16.84 28.73
CA THR A 76 36.34 -17.66 28.20
C THR A 76 36.96 -16.93 27.00
N ASP A 77 38.30 -16.83 26.98
CA ASP A 77 39.06 -16.30 25.85
C ASP A 77 38.67 -16.98 24.53
N VAL A 78 38.31 -16.16 23.54
CA VAL A 78 38.03 -16.56 22.17
C VAL A 78 39.37 -16.76 21.45
N PRO A 79 39.64 -17.91 20.79
CA PRO A 79 40.83 -18.02 19.95
C PRO A 79 40.68 -17.13 18.71
N GLU A 80 41.74 -16.41 18.41
CA GLU A 80 41.91 -15.51 17.27
C GLU A 80 41.61 -16.25 15.94
N PRO A 81 40.89 -15.64 14.98
CA PRO A 81 40.51 -16.33 13.75
C PRO A 81 41.72 -16.57 12.84
N GLU A 82 41.87 -17.81 12.37
CA GLU A 82 42.86 -18.17 11.36
C GLU A 82 42.63 -17.36 10.07
N ILE A 83 43.72 -16.77 9.59
CA ILE A 83 43.80 -15.99 8.35
C ILE A 83 43.50 -16.92 7.17
N SER A 84 42.44 -16.60 6.43
CA SER A 84 42.11 -17.24 5.14
C SER A 84 43.15 -16.85 4.09
N PRO A 85 43.63 -17.77 3.23
CA PRO A 85 44.64 -17.45 2.23
C PRO A 85 44.08 -16.55 1.13
N GLU A 86 44.90 -15.57 0.76
CA GLU A 86 44.69 -14.58 -0.30
C GLU A 86 44.48 -15.25 -1.68
N PRO A 87 43.52 -14.78 -2.51
CA PRO A 87 43.24 -15.41 -3.80
C PRO A 87 44.36 -15.12 -4.81
N GLU A 88 44.82 -16.16 -5.50
CA GLU A 88 45.79 -16.06 -6.59
C GLU A 88 45.30 -15.14 -7.74
N PRO A 89 46.20 -14.39 -8.40
CA PRO A 89 45.82 -13.50 -9.49
C PRO A 89 45.36 -14.28 -10.73
N SER A 90 44.16 -13.96 -11.21
CA SER A 90 43.61 -14.44 -12.47
C SER A 90 44.48 -14.02 -13.67
N PRO A 91 44.66 -14.86 -14.70
CA PRO A 91 45.51 -14.53 -15.85
C PRO A 91 44.89 -13.44 -16.74
N LEU A 92 45.76 -12.56 -17.23
CA LEU A 92 45.50 -11.46 -18.16
C LEU A 92 45.02 -12.00 -19.54
N PRO A 93 44.01 -11.41 -20.20
CA PRO A 93 43.58 -11.87 -21.53
C PRO A 93 44.57 -11.44 -22.64
N THR A 94 45.02 -12.41 -23.43
CA THR A 94 45.74 -12.22 -24.71
C THR A 94 44.76 -11.74 -25.79
N PRO A 95 45.11 -10.76 -26.65
CA PRO A 95 44.21 -10.24 -27.67
C PRO A 95 44.09 -11.21 -28.86
N GLY A 96 42.86 -11.59 -29.24
CA GLY A 96 42.62 -12.48 -30.37
C GLY A 96 41.22 -12.38 -30.96
N PHE A 97 41.15 -11.73 -32.13
CA PHE A 97 40.13 -11.79 -33.19
C PHE A 97 38.66 -11.47 -32.84
N SER A 98 38.25 -10.25 -33.21
CA SER A 98 36.86 -9.88 -33.46
C SER A 98 36.39 -10.42 -34.83
N MET A 99 35.33 -11.23 -34.86
CA MET A 99 34.53 -11.43 -36.07
C MET A 99 33.26 -10.58 -35.98
N ASN A 100 33.14 -9.59 -36.88
CA ASN A 100 31.91 -8.84 -37.11
C ASN A 100 30.91 -9.72 -37.85
N ILE A 101 29.76 -9.98 -37.22
CA ILE A 101 28.61 -10.62 -37.86
C ILE A 101 27.74 -9.51 -38.46
N GLU A 102 28.15 -8.98 -39.61
CA GLU A 102 27.28 -8.23 -40.51
C GLU A 102 27.69 -8.52 -41.95
N ASN A 103 27.24 -9.68 -42.46
CA ASN A 103 26.89 -9.98 -43.85
C ASN A 103 26.95 -11.49 -44.09
N LEU A 104 25.83 -12.17 -43.85
CA LEU A 104 25.48 -13.37 -44.63
C LEU A 104 23.95 -13.58 -44.60
N ASN A 105 23.28 -13.02 -45.61
CA ASN A 105 21.90 -13.34 -45.96
C ASN A 105 21.88 -14.60 -46.81
N ILE A 106 21.25 -15.69 -46.34
CA ILE A 106 20.68 -16.72 -47.22
C ILE A 106 19.40 -17.29 -46.60
N TYR A 107 18.26 -16.91 -47.16
CA TYR A 107 17.08 -17.77 -47.29
C TYR A 107 16.99 -18.19 -48.77
N PRO A 108 16.47 -19.38 -49.08
CA PRO A 108 15.72 -19.55 -50.32
C PRO A 108 14.26 -19.95 -50.04
N GLU A 109 13.40 -19.28 -50.79
CA GLU A 109 11.95 -19.37 -50.84
C GLU A 109 11.41 -20.76 -51.23
N LYS A 110 10.17 -21.02 -50.80
CA LYS A 110 9.28 -22.04 -51.36
C LYS A 110 8.84 -21.66 -52.79
N GLY A 111 8.99 -22.59 -53.73
CA GLY A 111 8.41 -22.51 -55.07
C GLY A 111 7.90 -23.87 -55.55
N ASN A 112 6.60 -23.93 -55.79
CA ASN A 112 5.75 -25.00 -56.36
C ASN A 112 6.29 -25.68 -57.65
N GLN A 113 6.33 -27.02 -57.72
CA GLN A 113 5.66 -27.90 -58.72
C GLN A 113 6.33 -29.27 -58.99
N LYS A 114 5.46 -30.29 -59.02
CA LYS A 114 5.44 -31.58 -59.75
C LYS A 114 6.63 -32.53 -59.71
N GLU A 115 6.39 -33.70 -59.10
CA GLU A 115 7.09 -34.96 -59.33
C GLU A 115 6.65 -35.55 -60.68
N GLU A 116 7.61 -35.78 -61.58
CA GLU A 116 7.49 -36.69 -62.72
C GLU A 116 8.55 -37.80 -62.57
N GLU A 117 8.11 -39.01 -62.91
CA GLU A 117 8.87 -40.26 -62.93
C GLU A 117 10.06 -40.22 -63.90
N LEU A 118 10.94 -41.23 -63.81
CA LEU A 118 11.25 -42.18 -64.88
C LEU A 118 12.76 -42.49 -65.05
N PHE A 119 13.07 -43.77 -64.83
CA PHE A 119 14.19 -44.61 -65.29
C PHE A 119 15.32 -44.02 -66.16
N GLY A 120 16.54 -44.53 -65.96
CA GLY A 120 17.49 -44.62 -67.08
C GLY A 120 18.94 -44.96 -66.72
N ASP A 121 19.37 -46.13 -67.17
CA ASP A 121 20.72 -46.73 -67.22
C ASP A 121 21.88 -45.81 -67.67
N GLY A 122 23.11 -46.24 -67.34
CA GLY A 122 24.31 -45.73 -68.00
C GLY A 122 25.63 -46.35 -67.54
N ASN A 123 25.97 -47.51 -68.11
CA ASN A 123 27.31 -48.13 -68.11
C ASN A 123 28.39 -47.22 -68.77
N GLY A 124 29.64 -47.37 -68.31
CA GLY A 124 30.75 -47.69 -69.23
C GLY A 124 31.93 -46.71 -69.34
N MET A 125 33.13 -47.33 -69.34
CA MET A 125 34.45 -46.88 -69.83
C MET A 125 35.27 -45.90 -68.99
N GLU A 126 36.60 -46.00 -68.85
CA GLU A 126 37.64 -47.03 -69.12
C GLU A 126 38.97 -46.44 -68.58
N ALA A 127 39.94 -47.31 -68.24
CA ALA A 127 41.40 -47.18 -68.44
C ALA A 127 42.27 -47.61 -67.23
N GLU A 128 42.66 -48.90 -67.11
CA GLU A 128 43.95 -49.58 -67.45
C GLU A 128 45.22 -49.14 -66.69
N ALA A 129 45.82 -50.07 -65.92
CA ALA A 129 47.26 -50.41 -65.94
C ALA A 129 47.62 -51.59 -64.99
N GLU A 130 47.95 -52.74 -65.59
CA GLU A 130 49.06 -53.72 -65.33
C GLU A 130 49.39 -54.15 -63.86
N VAL A 131 49.21 -55.43 -63.43
CA VAL A 131 50.01 -56.68 -63.66
C VAL A 131 51.48 -56.54 -63.15
N GLN A 132 52.05 -57.30 -62.20
CA GLN A 132 52.27 -58.76 -62.12
C GLN A 132 52.76 -59.16 -60.69
N VAL A 133 52.08 -60.06 -59.96
CA VAL A 133 52.39 -61.49 -59.63
C VAL A 133 53.72 -61.82 -58.93
N SER A 134 53.62 -62.56 -57.80
CA SER A 134 54.38 -63.79 -57.43
C SER A 134 54.50 -63.89 -55.90
N SER A 135 54.32 -65.00 -55.16
CA SER A 135 53.90 -66.40 -55.38
C SER A 135 53.87 -67.05 -53.99
N GLY A 136 52.92 -67.93 -53.67
CA GLY A 136 52.98 -68.71 -52.43
C GLY A 136 51.78 -69.60 -52.19
N SER A 137 51.78 -70.78 -52.83
CA SER A 137 50.83 -71.88 -52.66
C SER A 137 50.90 -72.53 -51.27
N ALA A 138 49.75 -72.83 -50.66
CA ALA A 138 49.36 -74.18 -50.20
C ALA A 138 48.05 -74.10 -49.40
N GLY A 139 47.07 -74.92 -49.77
CA GLY A 139 45.76 -74.95 -49.13
C GLY A 139 45.73 -75.68 -47.80
N PHE A 140 44.69 -75.40 -47.01
CA PHE A 140 44.05 -76.38 -46.14
C PHE A 140 42.63 -75.92 -45.81
N SER A 141 41.69 -76.82 -46.06
CA SER A 141 40.29 -76.76 -45.64
C SER A 141 40.17 -76.71 -44.12
N GLY A 142 39.52 -75.69 -43.60
CA GLY A 142 39.09 -75.62 -42.20
C GLY A 142 37.78 -74.87 -42.14
N ALA A 143 36.68 -75.59 -42.31
CA ALA A 143 35.37 -75.10 -41.93
C ALA A 143 35.35 -74.95 -40.42
N GLU A 144 35.52 -73.72 -39.95
CA GLU A 144 35.11 -73.32 -38.61
C GLU A 144 34.06 -72.23 -38.79
N ALA A 145 32.81 -72.65 -38.76
CA ALA A 145 31.68 -71.75 -38.61
C ALA A 145 31.80 -71.11 -37.22
N SER A 146 32.61 -70.06 -37.12
CA SER A 146 32.45 -69.04 -36.11
C SER A 146 31.08 -68.44 -36.36
N SER A 147 30.08 -68.93 -35.63
CA SER A 147 28.84 -68.21 -35.45
C SER A 147 29.21 -66.91 -34.76
N GLY A 148 29.44 -65.87 -35.56
CA GLY A 148 29.46 -64.50 -35.08
C GLY A 148 28.11 -64.24 -34.43
N GLN A 149 28.02 -64.50 -33.13
CA GLN A 149 26.99 -63.92 -32.30
C GLN A 149 27.21 -62.42 -32.42
N LYS A 150 26.45 -61.82 -33.33
CA LYS A 150 26.31 -60.38 -33.43
C LYS A 150 25.68 -59.97 -32.12
N GLU A 151 26.50 -59.61 -31.13
CA GLU A 151 26.02 -59.11 -29.85
C GLU A 151 25.08 -57.95 -30.16
N GLU A 152 23.79 -58.17 -29.92
CA GLU A 152 22.80 -57.13 -30.10
C GLU A 152 23.07 -56.06 -29.05
N LEU A 153 23.55 -54.92 -29.50
CA LEU A 153 23.94 -53.80 -28.66
C LEU A 153 22.68 -53.17 -28.08
N ILE A 154 22.30 -53.62 -26.87
CA ILE A 154 21.15 -53.11 -26.14
C ILE A 154 21.52 -51.77 -25.52
N ARG A 155 20.87 -50.70 -26.00
CA ARG A 155 21.03 -49.35 -25.45
C ARG A 155 20.04 -49.12 -24.33
N GLN A 156 20.50 -48.64 -23.18
CA GLN A 156 19.62 -48.30 -22.08
C GLN A 156 18.56 -47.28 -22.52
N PRO A 157 17.26 -47.52 -22.25
CA PRO A 157 16.20 -46.58 -22.59
C PRO A 157 16.31 -45.29 -21.76
N LYS A 158 15.66 -44.21 -22.20
CA LYS A 158 15.60 -42.94 -21.46
C LYS A 158 14.16 -42.47 -21.38
N ILE A 159 13.79 -41.97 -20.21
CA ILE A 159 12.50 -41.33 -19.96
C ILE A 159 12.70 -39.82 -20.08
N LEU A 160 11.76 -39.14 -20.73
CA LEU A 160 11.70 -37.68 -20.81
C LEU A 160 10.34 -37.21 -20.28
N LEU A 161 10.32 -36.15 -19.48
CA LEU A 161 9.10 -35.42 -19.15
C LEU A 161 8.72 -34.56 -20.36
N GLU A 162 7.62 -34.89 -21.04
CA GLU A 162 7.15 -34.13 -22.21
C GLU A 162 6.32 -32.92 -21.81
N SER A 163 5.46 -33.05 -20.79
CA SER A 163 4.62 -31.94 -20.33
C SER A 163 4.16 -32.09 -18.89
N CYS A 164 3.80 -30.95 -18.28
CA CYS A 164 3.13 -30.84 -16.99
C CYS A 164 1.97 -29.84 -17.15
N SER A 165 0.77 -30.21 -16.70
CA SER A 165 -0.46 -29.41 -16.90
C SER A 165 -0.48 -28.05 -16.18
N LEU A 166 0.38 -27.90 -15.16
CA LEU A 166 0.54 -26.70 -14.34
C LEU A 166 1.75 -25.84 -14.74
N THR A 167 2.56 -26.27 -15.71
CA THR A 167 3.67 -25.43 -16.19
C THR A 167 3.12 -24.13 -16.79
N GLY A 168 3.61 -23.01 -16.28
CA GLY A 168 3.17 -21.67 -16.69
C GLY A 168 1.81 -21.23 -16.13
N LYS A 169 1.24 -21.99 -15.18
CA LYS A 169 0.06 -21.57 -14.41
C LYS A 169 0.44 -21.32 -12.96
N ASP A 170 -0.29 -20.41 -12.34
CA ASP A 170 -0.13 -20.10 -10.93
C ASP A 170 -1.16 -20.87 -10.10
N MET A 171 -0.66 -21.56 -9.08
CA MET A 171 -1.46 -22.20 -8.05
C MET A 171 -1.59 -21.24 -6.86
N GLU A 172 -2.81 -20.99 -6.37
CA GLU A 172 -3.00 -20.14 -5.20
C GLU A 172 -2.56 -20.85 -3.90
N ALA A 173 -1.84 -20.16 -3.03
CA ALA A 173 -1.52 -20.66 -1.69
C ALA A 173 -2.81 -20.91 -0.88
N GLY A 174 -2.88 -22.06 -0.21
CA GLY A 174 -4.10 -22.54 0.45
C GLY A 174 -5.07 -23.28 -0.47
N SER A 175 -4.72 -23.46 -1.76
CA SER A 175 -5.50 -24.25 -2.71
C SER A 175 -4.92 -25.65 -2.89
N SER A 176 -5.69 -26.48 -3.59
CA SER A 176 -5.22 -27.77 -4.05
C SER A 176 -5.73 -28.04 -5.45
N GLU A 177 -4.82 -28.48 -6.33
CA GLU A 177 -5.05 -28.61 -7.76
C GLU A 177 -4.63 -30.00 -8.27
N GLU A 178 -5.31 -30.48 -9.30
CA GLU A 178 -4.91 -31.68 -10.03
C GLU A 178 -3.84 -31.34 -11.07
N VAL A 179 -2.73 -32.08 -11.03
CA VAL A 179 -1.62 -31.98 -11.98
C VAL A 179 -1.52 -33.26 -12.81
N GLU A 180 -1.18 -33.10 -14.08
CA GLU A 180 -0.90 -34.22 -14.98
C GLU A 180 0.52 -34.09 -15.53
N PHE A 181 1.30 -35.16 -15.39
CA PHE A 181 2.64 -35.29 -15.97
C PHE A 181 2.61 -36.32 -17.10
N VAL A 182 3.10 -35.93 -18.29
CA VAL A 182 3.23 -36.85 -19.42
C VAL A 182 4.69 -37.20 -19.60
N LEU A 183 5.03 -38.48 -19.48
CA LEU A 183 6.40 -38.98 -19.67
C LEU A 183 6.47 -39.90 -20.88
N GLN A 184 7.55 -39.80 -21.66
CA GLN A 184 7.79 -40.62 -22.83
C GLN A 184 9.09 -41.43 -22.70
N ASN A 185 9.02 -42.72 -23.00
CA ASN A 185 10.20 -43.52 -23.31
C ASN A 185 10.73 -43.13 -24.69
N LYS A 186 11.89 -42.46 -24.76
CA LYS A 186 12.50 -42.00 -26.02
C LYS A 186 13.26 -43.10 -26.75
N SER A 187 13.35 -44.30 -26.21
CA SER A 187 13.96 -45.43 -26.91
C SER A 187 13.05 -45.92 -28.03
N SER A 188 13.61 -46.10 -29.22
CA SER A 188 12.89 -46.62 -30.39
C SER A 188 12.72 -48.14 -30.37
N ASN A 189 13.56 -48.86 -29.62
CA ASN A 189 13.58 -50.32 -29.63
C ASN A 189 13.66 -51.00 -28.25
N GLN A 190 13.92 -50.26 -27.16
CA GLN A 190 13.94 -50.82 -25.80
C GLN A 190 12.73 -50.38 -24.99
N GLY A 191 12.08 -51.35 -24.35
CA GLY A 191 11.04 -51.11 -23.35
C GLY A 191 11.64 -50.85 -21.98
N ILE A 192 10.83 -50.25 -21.11
CA ILE A 192 11.13 -50.01 -19.69
C ILE A 192 10.24 -50.92 -18.86
N TYR A 193 10.79 -51.51 -17.80
CA TYR A 193 10.10 -52.45 -16.91
C TYR A 193 10.29 -52.05 -15.45
N ASN A 194 9.36 -52.46 -14.58
CA ASN A 194 9.43 -52.24 -13.13
C ASN A 194 9.74 -50.77 -12.77
N LEU A 195 9.11 -49.82 -13.46
CA LEU A 195 9.36 -48.39 -13.25
C LEU A 195 8.71 -47.95 -11.94
N LYS A 196 9.52 -47.42 -11.04
CA LYS A 196 9.12 -46.62 -9.89
C LYS A 196 9.41 -45.15 -10.17
N LEU A 197 8.36 -44.35 -10.17
CA LEU A 197 8.41 -42.89 -10.28
C LEU A 197 8.22 -42.29 -8.89
N VAL A 198 9.06 -41.32 -8.50
CA VAL A 198 8.96 -40.62 -7.22
C VAL A 198 8.96 -39.11 -7.45
N PHE A 199 8.01 -38.41 -6.83
CA PHE A 199 7.90 -36.94 -6.82
C PHE A 199 8.51 -36.38 -5.54
N SER A 200 9.29 -35.32 -5.67
CA SER A 200 9.81 -34.57 -4.52
C SER A 200 9.93 -33.08 -4.80
N THR A 201 9.83 -32.28 -3.73
CA THR A 201 10.15 -30.85 -3.74
C THR A 201 10.81 -30.51 -2.41
N GLU A 202 11.74 -29.57 -2.43
CA GLU A 202 12.38 -29.02 -1.23
C GLU A 202 11.61 -27.80 -0.70
N THR A 203 10.58 -27.35 -1.42
CA THR A 203 9.82 -26.15 -1.07
C THR A 203 8.88 -26.43 0.11
N PRO A 204 9.03 -25.75 1.26
CA PRO A 204 8.15 -25.93 2.39
C PRO A 204 6.70 -25.54 2.04
N GLY A 205 5.75 -26.30 2.59
CA GLY A 205 4.31 -26.02 2.41
C GLY A 205 3.71 -26.59 1.12
N ILE A 206 4.48 -27.31 0.30
CA ILE A 206 3.97 -28.01 -0.88
C ILE A 206 3.93 -29.50 -0.63
N GLN A 207 2.78 -30.13 -0.90
CA GLN A 207 2.58 -31.57 -0.70
C GLN A 207 1.96 -32.21 -1.94
N PHE A 208 2.38 -33.45 -2.20
CA PHE A 208 1.76 -34.33 -3.20
C PHE A 208 0.90 -35.35 -2.47
N ASP A 209 -0.31 -35.63 -2.98
CA ASP A 209 -1.18 -36.67 -2.42
C ASP A 209 -0.50 -38.05 -2.47
N LYS A 210 0.19 -38.34 -3.59
CA LYS A 210 1.04 -39.51 -3.74
C LYS A 210 2.46 -39.11 -4.09
N ASN A 211 3.42 -39.60 -3.31
CA ASN A 211 4.83 -39.35 -3.57
C ASN A 211 5.44 -40.33 -4.59
N SER A 212 4.79 -41.45 -4.88
CA SER A 212 5.34 -42.43 -5.82
C SER A 212 4.30 -43.24 -6.58
N PHE A 213 4.66 -43.65 -7.80
CA PHE A 213 3.83 -44.43 -8.71
C PHE A 213 4.65 -45.59 -9.28
N TYR A 214 3.97 -46.67 -9.63
CA TYR A 214 4.58 -47.86 -10.20
C TYR A 214 3.95 -48.19 -11.56
N PHE A 215 4.79 -48.54 -12.52
CA PHE A 215 4.39 -48.99 -13.85
C PHE A 215 5.14 -50.27 -14.19
N GLU A 216 4.40 -51.33 -14.46
CA GLU A 216 4.99 -52.63 -14.81
C GLU A 216 5.81 -52.56 -16.11
N LYS A 217 5.32 -51.82 -17.12
CA LYS A 217 5.96 -51.72 -18.43
C LYS A 217 5.61 -50.45 -19.19
N ILE A 218 6.59 -49.90 -19.91
CA ILE A 218 6.41 -48.88 -20.95
C ILE A 218 7.05 -49.39 -22.25
N SER A 219 6.25 -49.47 -23.31
CA SER A 219 6.72 -49.88 -24.65
C SER A 219 7.77 -48.90 -25.22
N PRO A 220 8.60 -49.31 -26.21
CA PRO A 220 9.44 -48.38 -26.96
C PRO A 220 8.60 -47.25 -27.56
N GLY A 221 9.05 -46.00 -27.43
CA GLY A 221 8.29 -44.81 -27.84
C GLY A 221 7.02 -44.51 -27.03
N GLY A 222 6.68 -45.38 -26.06
CA GLY A 222 5.44 -45.31 -25.29
C GLY A 222 5.38 -44.11 -24.36
N ARG A 223 4.15 -43.65 -24.10
CA ARG A 223 3.84 -42.55 -23.17
C ARG A 223 3.05 -43.06 -21.99
N ILE A 224 3.29 -42.46 -20.83
CA ILE A 224 2.47 -42.60 -19.63
C ILE A 224 2.00 -41.23 -19.18
N THR A 225 0.77 -41.17 -18.66
CA THR A 225 0.21 -39.97 -18.03
C THR A 225 0.01 -40.27 -16.56
N VAL A 226 0.53 -39.39 -15.70
CA VAL A 226 0.47 -39.51 -14.25
C VAL A 226 -0.33 -38.33 -13.71
N SER A 227 -1.54 -38.60 -13.25
CA SER A 227 -2.38 -37.62 -12.57
C SER A 227 -2.14 -37.70 -11.05
N ASN A 228 -1.90 -36.56 -10.44
CA ASN A 228 -1.66 -36.44 -9.00
C ASN A 228 -2.33 -35.16 -8.48
N ARG A 229 -2.51 -35.05 -7.17
CA ARG A 229 -3.02 -33.84 -6.55
C ARG A 229 -1.88 -33.14 -5.79
N ILE A 230 -1.76 -31.84 -6.01
CA ILE A 230 -0.80 -30.98 -5.29
C ILE A 230 -1.60 -30.08 -4.36
N GLU A 231 -1.08 -29.86 -3.16
CA GLU A 231 -1.63 -28.94 -2.17
C GLU A 231 -0.56 -27.92 -1.79
N ALA A 232 -0.95 -26.64 -1.79
CA ALA A 232 -0.14 -25.57 -1.23
C ALA A 232 -0.75 -25.12 0.09
N ALA A 233 0.06 -25.12 1.15
CA ALA A 233 -0.32 -24.57 2.44
C ALA A 233 -0.70 -23.09 2.31
N VAL A 234 -1.55 -22.62 3.23
CA VAL A 234 -2.02 -21.22 3.23
C VAL A 234 -0.87 -20.21 3.39
N ASP A 235 0.20 -20.61 4.07
CA ASP A 235 1.42 -19.85 4.30
C ASP A 235 2.57 -20.21 3.34
N ALA A 236 2.28 -21.00 2.28
CA ALA A 236 3.26 -21.30 1.25
C ALA A 236 3.81 -20.00 0.65
N LYS A 237 5.13 -19.93 0.50
CA LYS A 237 5.78 -18.73 -0.05
C LYS A 237 5.44 -18.58 -1.53
N GLU A 238 5.20 -17.34 -1.92
CA GLU A 238 5.04 -16.97 -3.32
C GLU A 238 6.35 -17.18 -4.10
N GLY A 239 6.24 -17.70 -5.31
CA GLY A 239 7.35 -17.93 -6.23
C GLY A 239 7.37 -19.30 -6.90
N THR A 240 8.52 -19.61 -7.50
CA THR A 240 8.73 -20.84 -8.25
C THR A 240 9.06 -22.02 -7.33
N VAL A 241 8.32 -23.11 -7.49
CA VAL A 241 8.46 -24.37 -6.78
C VAL A 241 9.15 -25.40 -7.70
N PRO A 242 10.42 -25.73 -7.48
CA PRO A 242 11.08 -26.80 -8.21
C PRO A 242 10.51 -28.16 -7.78
N VAL A 243 10.14 -28.98 -8.76
CA VAL A 243 9.67 -30.36 -8.59
C VAL A 243 10.64 -31.29 -9.29
N THR A 244 11.13 -32.29 -8.57
CA THR A 244 12.01 -33.33 -9.10
C THR A 244 11.23 -34.63 -9.25
N LEU A 245 11.35 -35.23 -10.43
CA LEU A 245 10.82 -36.55 -10.75
C LEU A 245 12.01 -37.50 -10.82
N SER A 246 12.08 -38.46 -9.90
CA SER A 246 13.12 -39.49 -9.87
C SER A 246 12.57 -40.83 -10.37
N PHE A 247 13.34 -41.52 -11.20
CA PHE A 247 12.98 -42.80 -11.79
C PHE A 247 13.96 -43.88 -11.38
N GLU A 248 13.44 -45.04 -11.03
CA GLU A 248 14.17 -46.31 -10.92
C GLU A 248 13.45 -47.33 -11.82
N TYR A 249 14.15 -47.97 -12.74
CA TYR A 249 13.54 -48.92 -13.67
C TYR A 249 14.55 -49.96 -14.16
N GLU A 250 14.05 -50.97 -14.86
CA GLU A 250 14.84 -52.03 -15.45
C GLU A 250 14.71 -52.02 -16.98
N ASP A 251 15.79 -52.41 -17.66
CA ASP A 251 15.76 -52.71 -19.09
C ASP A 251 15.21 -54.12 -19.36
N LYS A 252 15.14 -54.53 -20.64
CA LYS A 252 14.66 -55.85 -21.05
C LYS A 252 15.48 -57.02 -20.47
N LYS A 253 16.74 -56.79 -20.07
CA LYS A 253 17.62 -57.80 -19.47
C LYS A 253 17.52 -57.82 -17.93
N GLY A 254 16.71 -56.95 -17.32
CA GLY A 254 16.63 -56.79 -15.87
C GLY A 254 17.75 -55.93 -15.30
N THR A 255 18.48 -55.20 -16.13
CA THR A 255 19.53 -54.28 -15.67
C THR A 255 18.89 -53.03 -15.10
N ALA A 256 19.16 -52.75 -13.82
CA ALA A 256 18.63 -51.56 -13.15
C ALA A 256 19.26 -50.27 -13.70
N ALA A 257 18.43 -49.24 -13.77
CA ALA A 257 18.74 -47.93 -14.31
C ALA A 257 17.98 -46.87 -13.51
N ALA A 258 18.54 -45.66 -13.45
CA ALA A 258 17.91 -44.53 -12.78
C ALA A 258 18.05 -43.25 -13.61
N GLY A 259 17.20 -42.27 -13.32
CA GLY A 259 17.27 -40.95 -13.94
C GLY A 259 16.43 -39.93 -13.17
N THR A 260 16.56 -38.67 -13.55
CA THR A 260 15.80 -37.57 -12.96
C THR A 260 15.37 -36.56 -14.02
N GLU A 261 14.16 -36.03 -13.89
CA GLU A 261 13.69 -34.85 -14.61
C GLU A 261 13.29 -33.77 -13.61
N LYS A 262 13.36 -32.51 -14.04
CA LYS A 262 12.94 -31.36 -13.23
C LYS A 262 11.87 -30.57 -13.96
N THR A 263 10.93 -30.03 -13.21
CA THR A 263 9.96 -29.06 -13.69
C THR A 263 9.69 -28.03 -12.61
N GLU A 264 9.04 -26.95 -12.98
CA GLU A 264 8.77 -25.81 -12.11
C GLU A 264 7.26 -25.55 -12.09
N LEU A 265 6.75 -25.30 -10.90
CA LEU A 265 5.38 -24.83 -10.65
C LEU A 265 5.46 -23.41 -10.12
N SER A 266 4.42 -22.62 -10.30
CA SER A 266 4.33 -21.26 -9.75
C SER A 266 3.27 -21.23 -8.64
N VAL A 267 3.61 -20.66 -7.49
CA VAL A 267 2.69 -20.47 -6.37
C VAL A 267 2.50 -18.99 -6.08
N LYS A 268 1.25 -18.57 -5.91
CA LYS A 268 0.89 -17.18 -5.62
C LYS A 268 0.11 -17.02 -4.33
N GLN A 269 0.43 -15.97 -3.60
CA GLN A 269 -0.38 -15.54 -2.47
C GLN A 269 -1.53 -14.67 -2.97
N LYS A 270 -2.72 -14.93 -2.43
CA LYS A 270 -3.88 -14.09 -2.72
C LYS A 270 -3.70 -12.73 -2.05
N VAL A 271 -3.75 -11.66 -2.84
CA VAL A 271 -3.76 -10.28 -2.32
C VAL A 271 -5.18 -9.81 -2.02
N TRP A 272 -5.31 -9.07 -0.93
CA TRP A 272 -6.54 -8.40 -0.55
C TRP A 272 -6.24 -7.28 0.44
N ALA A 273 -6.83 -6.12 0.20
CA ALA A 273 -6.78 -4.97 1.08
C ALA A 273 -8.20 -4.50 1.41
N ASN A 274 -8.41 -4.07 2.65
CA ASN A 274 -9.67 -3.49 3.09
C ASN A 274 -9.56 -1.97 3.13
N LEU A 275 -10.41 -1.29 2.37
CA LEU A 275 -10.67 0.14 2.51
C LEU A 275 -11.72 0.41 3.59
N ASP A 276 -11.33 1.14 4.62
CA ASP A 276 -12.23 1.77 5.58
C ASP A 276 -12.10 3.30 5.50
N CYS A 277 -13.22 4.00 5.63
CA CYS A 277 -13.25 5.45 5.55
C CYS A 277 -14.42 5.99 6.37
N ASP A 278 -14.22 7.20 6.92
CA ASP A 278 -15.28 7.91 7.61
C ASP A 278 -16.49 8.11 6.68
N ASN A 279 -17.69 8.02 7.25
CA ASN A 279 -18.89 8.35 6.49
C ASN A 279 -18.93 9.86 6.25
N LEU A 280 -19.17 10.25 5.00
CA LEU A 280 -19.46 11.66 4.71
C LEU A 280 -20.73 12.09 5.44
N PRO A 281 -20.79 13.34 5.94
CA PRO A 281 -22.01 13.88 6.52
C PRO A 281 -23.19 13.79 5.54
N ALA A 282 -24.39 13.53 6.05
CA ALA A 282 -25.61 13.45 5.22
C ALA A 282 -25.89 14.75 4.45
N GLU A 283 -25.51 15.89 5.02
CA GLU A 283 -25.57 17.20 4.37
C GLU A 283 -24.22 17.91 4.49
N VAL A 284 -23.74 18.45 3.38
CA VAL A 284 -22.52 19.24 3.28
C VAL A 284 -22.83 20.59 2.66
N TYR A 285 -22.12 21.65 3.05
CA TYR A 285 -22.38 22.99 2.53
C TYR A 285 -21.35 23.34 1.46
N SER A 286 -21.82 23.88 0.34
CA SER A 286 -20.92 24.41 -0.68
C SER A 286 -19.96 25.45 -0.11
N THR A 287 -18.77 25.54 -0.69
CA THR A 287 -17.60 26.32 -0.25
C THR A 287 -16.87 25.80 0.99
N ASP A 288 -17.42 24.83 1.70
CA ASP A 288 -16.72 24.19 2.83
C ASP A 288 -15.67 23.19 2.33
N THR A 289 -14.75 22.83 3.22
CA THR A 289 -13.85 21.68 3.04
C THR A 289 -14.19 20.64 4.10
N VAL A 290 -14.51 19.42 3.67
CA VAL A 290 -14.74 18.27 4.54
C VAL A 290 -13.45 17.46 4.61
N ASN A 291 -13.07 17.06 5.81
CA ASN A 291 -11.96 16.13 6.02
C ASN A 291 -12.53 14.73 6.23
N MET A 292 -12.02 13.76 5.49
CA MET A 292 -12.42 12.35 5.59
C MET A 292 -11.21 11.51 5.96
N GLY A 293 -11.27 10.81 7.09
CA GLY A 293 -10.29 9.81 7.48
C GLY A 293 -10.38 8.58 6.57
N ILE A 294 -9.23 8.10 6.14
CA ILE A 294 -9.06 6.88 5.35
C ILE A 294 -8.12 5.95 6.10
N ARG A 295 -8.46 4.68 6.11
CA ARG A 295 -7.70 3.58 6.70
C ARG A 295 -7.69 2.44 5.71
N VAL A 296 -6.51 1.99 5.32
CA VAL A 296 -6.37 0.82 4.46
C VAL A 296 -5.58 -0.23 5.22
N GLN A 297 -6.09 -1.46 5.20
CA GLN A 297 -5.46 -2.60 5.86
C GLN A 297 -5.09 -3.63 4.79
N ASN A 298 -3.80 -3.98 4.70
CA ASN A 298 -3.38 -5.12 3.91
C ASN A 298 -3.61 -6.39 4.74
N VAL A 299 -4.66 -7.15 4.41
CA VAL A 299 -5.00 -8.39 5.13
C VAL A 299 -4.46 -9.64 4.44
N SER A 300 -3.66 -9.47 3.38
CA SER A 300 -2.99 -10.57 2.71
C SER A 300 -1.71 -10.99 3.43
N ARG A 301 -1.15 -12.13 3.01
CA ARG A 301 0.13 -12.65 3.50
C ARG A 301 1.34 -12.16 2.69
N THR A 302 1.11 -11.30 1.70
CA THR A 302 2.15 -10.71 0.85
C THR A 302 2.03 -9.18 0.85
N GLY A 303 3.06 -8.50 0.34
CA GLY A 303 3.04 -7.06 0.20
C GLY A 303 2.11 -6.61 -0.93
N ILE A 304 1.50 -5.44 -0.77
CA ILE A 304 0.81 -4.73 -1.86
C ILE A 304 1.57 -3.45 -2.20
N PHE A 305 1.50 -3.05 -3.45
CA PHE A 305 2.30 -1.95 -4.00
C PHE A 305 1.40 -0.83 -4.52
N ASN A 306 1.93 0.39 -4.51
CA ASN A 306 1.29 1.57 -5.10
C ASN A 306 -0.15 1.83 -4.64
N ALA A 307 -0.45 1.50 -3.37
CA ALA A 307 -1.77 1.65 -2.78
C ALA A 307 -2.17 3.13 -2.76
N ARG A 308 -3.31 3.44 -3.39
CA ARG A 308 -3.84 4.80 -3.50
C ARG A 308 -5.36 4.81 -3.36
N VAL A 309 -5.87 5.88 -2.77
CA VAL A 309 -7.31 6.11 -2.61
C VAL A 309 -7.70 7.41 -3.32
N THR A 310 -8.68 7.29 -4.20
CA THR A 310 -9.27 8.41 -4.94
C THR A 310 -10.75 8.56 -4.60
N LEU A 311 -11.28 9.77 -4.81
CA LEU A 311 -12.70 10.06 -4.68
C LEU A 311 -13.21 10.72 -5.96
N GLU A 312 -14.36 10.25 -6.40
CA GLU A 312 -15.07 10.77 -7.57
C GLU A 312 -16.52 11.05 -7.18
N GLY A 313 -17.05 12.21 -7.54
CA GLY A 313 -18.46 12.53 -7.35
C GLY A 313 -18.78 13.97 -7.68
N THR A 314 -20.01 14.21 -8.15
CA THR A 314 -20.43 15.53 -8.61
C THR A 314 -20.38 16.55 -7.46
N GLY A 315 -19.74 17.69 -7.69
CA GLY A 315 -19.59 18.75 -6.71
C GLY A 315 -18.66 18.42 -5.52
N MET A 316 -17.93 17.31 -5.58
CA MET A 316 -16.99 16.89 -4.53
C MET A 316 -15.59 16.82 -5.12
N PHE A 317 -14.72 17.74 -4.70
CA PHE A 317 -13.38 17.91 -5.29
C PHE A 317 -12.29 17.58 -4.27
N PRO A 318 -11.71 16.37 -4.30
CA PRO A 318 -10.55 16.07 -3.46
C PRO A 318 -9.39 16.97 -3.86
N LYS A 319 -8.73 17.58 -2.87
CA LYS A 319 -7.57 18.46 -3.12
C LYS A 319 -6.33 17.68 -3.53
N GLU A 320 -6.23 16.45 -3.05
CA GLU A 320 -5.12 15.53 -3.30
C GLU A 320 -5.64 14.09 -3.25
N GLU A 321 -5.00 13.20 -4.01
CA GLU A 321 -5.18 11.76 -3.82
C GLU A 321 -4.42 11.30 -2.57
N ILE A 322 -4.91 10.23 -1.93
CA ILE A 322 -4.19 9.63 -0.81
C ILE A 322 -3.30 8.53 -1.35
N PHE A 323 -2.00 8.79 -1.43
CA PHE A 323 -0.99 7.80 -1.77
C PHE A 323 -0.39 7.19 -0.50
N LEU A 324 -0.65 5.90 -0.28
CA LEU A 324 -0.17 5.14 0.87
C LEU A 324 1.14 4.39 0.57
N GLY A 325 1.50 4.28 -0.71
CA GLY A 325 2.73 3.63 -1.17
C GLY A 325 2.65 2.11 -1.08
N ASN A 326 3.77 1.49 -0.72
CA ASN A 326 3.86 0.04 -0.55
C ASN A 326 3.48 -0.31 0.89
N MET A 327 2.72 -1.40 1.06
CA MET A 327 2.24 -1.86 2.35
C MET A 327 2.61 -3.33 2.53
N GLU A 328 3.35 -3.64 3.59
CA GLU A 328 3.72 -5.01 3.93
C GLU A 328 2.48 -5.82 4.38
N ALA A 329 2.61 -7.15 4.40
CA ALA A 329 1.56 -8.05 4.86
C ALA A 329 1.11 -7.72 6.29
N GLY A 330 -0.19 -7.65 6.54
CA GLY A 330 -0.76 -7.39 7.86
C GLY A 330 -0.64 -5.94 8.35
N THR A 331 -0.15 -5.01 7.52
CA THR A 331 0.00 -3.60 7.91
C THR A 331 -1.26 -2.77 7.68
N GLU A 332 -1.35 -1.65 8.39
CA GLU A 332 -2.38 -0.64 8.23
C GLU A 332 -1.74 0.73 8.01
N ASN A 333 -2.18 1.44 6.97
CA ASN A 333 -1.81 2.83 6.73
C ASN A 333 -3.06 3.71 6.75
N THR A 334 -2.89 4.95 7.18
CA THR A 334 -3.99 5.92 7.29
C THR A 334 -3.66 7.20 6.53
N GLY A 335 -4.71 7.92 6.12
CA GLY A 335 -4.61 9.22 5.46
C GLY A 335 -5.83 10.08 5.78
N THR A 336 -5.75 11.38 5.49
CA THR A 336 -6.90 12.29 5.61
C THR A 336 -7.09 13.00 4.28
N MET A 337 -8.19 12.70 3.61
CA MET A 337 -8.54 13.37 2.35
C MET A 337 -9.34 14.62 2.62
N ARG A 338 -8.87 15.75 2.07
CA ARG A 338 -9.54 17.04 2.15
C ARG A 338 -10.36 17.25 0.89
N ILE A 339 -11.67 17.33 1.04
CA ILE A 339 -12.63 17.40 -0.06
C ILE A 339 -13.26 18.78 -0.04
N PHE A 340 -13.01 19.57 -1.09
CA PHE A 340 -13.71 20.83 -1.30
C PHE A 340 -15.12 20.56 -1.84
N VAL A 341 -16.12 21.12 -1.18
CA VAL A 341 -17.52 20.97 -1.57
C VAL A 341 -17.89 22.12 -2.51
N GLY A 342 -18.05 21.81 -3.79
CA GLY A 342 -18.58 22.73 -4.79
C GLY A 342 -20.09 22.65 -4.89
N THR A 343 -20.61 23.10 -6.02
CA THR A 343 -22.01 22.92 -6.42
C THR A 343 -22.12 21.75 -7.38
N ARG A 344 -23.34 21.28 -7.65
CA ARG A 344 -23.57 20.16 -8.58
C ARG A 344 -23.27 20.52 -10.05
N THR A 345 -23.33 21.80 -10.38
CA THR A 345 -23.07 22.36 -11.72
C THR A 345 -21.60 22.75 -11.93
N MET A 346 -20.77 22.61 -10.88
CA MET A 346 -19.34 22.85 -10.97
C MET A 346 -18.65 21.61 -11.57
N GLU A 347 -17.88 21.79 -12.64
CA GLU A 347 -17.06 20.73 -13.25
C GLU A 347 -15.63 20.69 -12.69
N ALA A 348 -15.13 21.84 -12.23
CA ALA A 348 -13.83 21.98 -11.60
C ALA A 348 -13.87 23.10 -10.55
N SER A 349 -13.04 22.97 -9.51
CA SER A 349 -12.96 23.97 -8.45
C SER A 349 -12.69 25.37 -8.99
N GLY A 350 -13.59 26.32 -8.71
CA GLY A 350 -13.37 27.76 -8.93
C GLY A 350 -14.28 28.43 -9.97
N ARG A 351 -15.04 27.67 -10.78
CA ARG A 351 -16.04 28.26 -11.70
C ARG A 351 -17.32 27.44 -11.71
N ASP A 352 -18.44 28.11 -11.49
CA ASP A 352 -19.77 27.51 -11.58
C ASP A 352 -20.50 28.16 -12.75
N GLU A 353 -21.01 27.35 -13.68
CA GLU A 353 -21.82 27.81 -14.81
C GLU A 353 -23.33 27.79 -14.48
N GLY A 354 -23.70 27.24 -13.32
CA GLY A 354 -25.07 27.16 -12.85
C GLY A 354 -25.65 28.54 -12.57
N THR A 355 -26.76 28.86 -13.24
CA THR A 355 -27.55 30.08 -12.98
C THR A 355 -28.74 29.81 -12.06
N ASP A 356 -29.20 28.56 -11.99
CA ASP A 356 -30.39 28.15 -11.23
C ASP A 356 -30.03 27.43 -9.93
N GLU A 357 -30.45 28.00 -8.80
CA GLU A 357 -30.15 27.44 -7.47
C GLU A 357 -30.64 26.00 -7.27
N LYS A 358 -31.71 25.59 -7.97
CA LYS A 358 -32.25 24.22 -7.89
C LYS A 358 -31.33 23.19 -8.53
N GLU A 359 -30.52 23.62 -9.49
CA GLU A 359 -29.57 22.76 -10.20
C GLU A 359 -28.24 22.68 -9.45
N MET A 360 -27.82 23.78 -8.81
CA MET A 360 -26.57 23.89 -8.06
C MET A 360 -26.51 23.03 -6.79
N TYR A 361 -27.66 22.73 -6.17
CA TYR A 361 -27.75 22.05 -4.86
C TYR A 361 -28.64 20.81 -4.92
N GLY A 362 -28.49 19.91 -3.95
CA GLY A 362 -29.25 18.65 -3.89
C GLY A 362 -28.40 17.41 -3.64
N ASN A 363 -29.02 16.25 -3.78
CA ASN A 363 -28.38 14.96 -3.53
C ASN A 363 -27.31 14.68 -4.58
N VAL A 364 -26.19 14.13 -4.13
CA VAL A 364 -25.09 13.67 -4.95
C VAL A 364 -24.64 12.30 -4.47
N THR A 365 -24.23 11.48 -5.42
CA THR A 365 -23.58 10.20 -5.17
C THR A 365 -22.18 10.24 -5.74
N GLY A 366 -21.33 9.38 -5.21
CA GLY A 366 -19.96 9.24 -5.68
C GLY A 366 -19.34 7.94 -5.23
N LYS A 367 -18.07 7.78 -5.59
CA LYS A 367 -17.27 6.58 -5.38
C LYS A 367 -15.96 6.94 -4.72
N ILE A 368 -15.57 6.12 -3.75
CA ILE A 368 -14.25 6.12 -3.15
C ILE A 368 -13.60 4.82 -3.60
N THR A 369 -12.43 4.94 -4.22
CA THR A 369 -11.79 3.83 -4.91
C THR A 369 -10.40 3.62 -4.35
N LEU A 370 -10.15 2.44 -3.78
CA LEU A 370 -8.81 1.96 -3.45
C LEU A 370 -8.26 1.19 -4.64
N ARG A 371 -7.07 1.58 -5.11
CA ARG A 371 -6.30 0.84 -6.14
C ARG A 371 -4.95 0.43 -5.58
N TYR A 372 -4.52 -0.79 -5.88
CA TYR A 372 -3.23 -1.34 -5.48
C TYR A 372 -2.76 -2.40 -6.47
N GLU A 373 -1.51 -2.81 -6.36
CA GLU A 373 -0.86 -3.80 -7.20
C GLU A 373 -0.31 -4.95 -6.34
N ASP A 374 -0.24 -6.17 -6.91
CA ASP A 374 0.55 -7.27 -6.34
C ASP A 374 2.02 -7.19 -6.76
N GLY A 375 2.83 -8.15 -6.30
CA GLY A 375 4.27 -8.20 -6.58
C GLY A 375 4.63 -8.35 -8.07
N GLU A 376 3.67 -8.73 -8.91
CA GLU A 376 3.84 -8.85 -10.36
C GLU A 376 3.29 -7.64 -11.13
N GLY A 377 2.74 -6.65 -10.44
CA GLY A 377 2.16 -5.46 -11.05
C GLY A 377 0.74 -5.65 -11.57
N LYS A 378 0.04 -6.73 -11.21
CA LYS A 378 -1.39 -6.87 -11.53
C LYS A 378 -2.19 -5.93 -10.62
N HIS A 379 -3.09 -5.16 -11.23
CA HIS A 379 -3.90 -4.18 -10.51
C HIS A 379 -5.17 -4.78 -9.88
N TYR A 380 -5.52 -4.27 -8.71
CA TYR A 380 -6.73 -4.58 -7.95
C TYR A 380 -7.45 -3.30 -7.56
N GLU A 381 -8.78 -3.37 -7.47
CA GLU A 381 -9.63 -2.22 -7.19
C GLU A 381 -10.75 -2.59 -6.22
N GLN A 382 -10.98 -1.74 -5.22
CA GLN A 382 -12.12 -1.81 -4.31
C GLN A 382 -12.87 -0.49 -4.35
N VAL A 383 -14.17 -0.54 -4.63
CA VAL A 383 -15.04 0.63 -4.75
C VAL A 383 -16.03 0.66 -3.59
N LYS A 384 -16.16 1.81 -2.91
CA LYS A 384 -17.16 2.10 -1.90
C LYS A 384 -17.98 3.32 -2.34
N GLU A 385 -19.29 3.17 -2.40
CA GLU A 385 -20.18 4.26 -2.80
C GLU A 385 -20.54 5.14 -1.59
N TYR A 386 -20.81 6.42 -1.85
CA TYR A 386 -21.32 7.35 -0.85
C TYR A 386 -22.48 8.17 -1.41
N GLU A 387 -23.31 8.66 -0.50
CA GLU A 387 -24.38 9.62 -0.79
C GLU A 387 -24.28 10.79 0.20
N THR A 388 -24.47 12.01 -0.30
CA THR A 388 -24.60 13.20 0.52
C THR A 388 -25.49 14.22 -0.19
N LYS A 389 -25.83 15.31 0.48
CA LYS A 389 -26.62 16.41 -0.07
C LYS A 389 -25.87 17.72 0.06
N ILE A 390 -25.61 18.34 -1.09
CA ILE A 390 -24.97 19.66 -1.15
C ILE A 390 -26.01 20.75 -0.87
N GLN A 391 -25.72 21.58 0.11
CA GLN A 391 -26.54 22.69 0.59
C GLN A 391 -25.87 24.05 0.26
N LYS A 392 -26.68 25.11 0.30
CA LYS A 392 -26.25 26.51 0.12
C LYS A 392 -25.19 26.92 1.16
N PRO A 393 -24.22 27.79 0.83
CA PRO A 393 -23.17 28.15 1.78
C PRO A 393 -23.75 28.79 3.04
N ARG A 394 -23.19 28.46 4.21
CA ARG A 394 -23.59 29.07 5.47
C ARG A 394 -23.07 30.50 5.55
N LEU A 395 -23.95 31.47 5.35
CA LEU A 395 -23.63 32.87 5.65
C LEU A 395 -23.53 33.02 7.17
N GLN A 396 -22.31 33.12 7.71
CA GLN A 396 -22.12 33.57 9.08
C GLN A 396 -22.56 35.04 9.14
N THR A 397 -23.73 35.30 9.69
CA THR A 397 -24.14 36.67 9.99
C THR A 397 -23.22 37.19 11.08
N LEU A 398 -22.28 38.06 10.70
CA LEU A 398 -21.48 38.79 11.66
C LEU A 398 -22.47 39.60 12.50
N ASN A 399 -22.70 39.17 13.74
CA ASN A 399 -23.60 39.84 14.67
C ASN A 399 -22.88 41.12 15.14
N ILE A 400 -22.86 42.12 14.27
CA ILE A 400 -22.41 43.46 14.63
C ILE A 400 -23.47 43.96 15.59
N GLU A 401 -23.17 43.87 16.89
CA GLU A 401 -23.88 44.63 17.91
C GLU A 401 -23.94 46.08 17.44
N LYS A 402 -25.10 46.51 16.94
CA LYS A 402 -25.34 47.91 16.64
C LYS A 402 -25.03 48.64 17.96
N PRO A 403 -24.06 49.56 18.02
CA PRO A 403 -23.68 50.18 19.27
C PRO A 403 -24.94 50.79 19.89
N LYS A 404 -25.25 50.40 21.14
CA LYS A 404 -26.37 50.96 21.91
C LYS A 404 -26.28 52.47 21.78
N LYS A 405 -27.34 53.06 21.20
CA LYS A 405 -27.50 54.48 20.91
C LYS A 405 -27.01 55.29 22.11
N ALA A 406 -25.86 55.96 21.96
CA ALA A 406 -25.26 56.72 23.05
C ALA A 406 -26.27 57.74 23.57
N ASN A 407 -26.54 57.67 24.87
CA ASN A 407 -27.53 58.46 25.57
C ASN A 407 -27.26 59.94 25.28
N ASN A 408 -28.29 60.67 24.86
CA ASN A 408 -28.22 62.05 24.36
C ASN A 408 -27.87 63.07 25.45
N TRP A 409 -26.64 63.02 25.96
CA TRP A 409 -26.07 63.90 26.98
C TRP A 409 -26.07 65.39 26.58
N TRP A 410 -26.13 65.67 25.28
CA TRP A 410 -26.22 67.02 24.73
C TRP A 410 -27.53 67.76 25.09
N TYR A 411 -28.64 67.04 25.35
CA TYR A 411 -29.87 67.68 25.84
C TYR A 411 -29.70 68.24 27.26
N SER A 412 -28.88 67.60 28.10
CA SER A 412 -28.57 68.09 29.45
C SER A 412 -27.74 69.38 29.40
N VAL A 413 -26.78 69.44 28.47
CA VAL A 413 -25.95 70.64 28.24
C VAL A 413 -26.79 71.81 27.74
N PHE A 414 -27.73 71.57 26.81
CA PHE A 414 -28.65 72.61 26.33
C PHE A 414 -29.57 73.13 27.43
N ALA A 415 -30.11 72.25 28.29
CA ALA A 415 -30.97 72.65 29.40
C ALA A 415 -30.23 73.54 30.42
N ALA A 416 -28.99 73.20 30.76
CA ALA A 416 -28.17 73.98 31.69
C ALA A 416 -27.86 75.39 31.14
N ALA A 417 -27.57 75.51 29.84
CA ALA A 417 -27.29 76.80 29.20
C ALA A 417 -28.52 77.72 29.21
N VAL A 418 -29.72 77.18 28.94
CA VAL A 418 -30.98 77.95 29.00
C VAL A 418 -31.28 78.43 30.41
N CYS A 419 -31.13 77.56 31.42
CA CYS A 419 -31.29 77.95 32.82
C CYS A 419 -30.31 79.06 33.24
N GLY A 420 -29.04 78.96 32.83
CA GLY A 420 -28.03 79.99 33.08
C GLY A 420 -28.41 81.36 32.48
N MET A 421 -28.93 81.37 31.25
CA MET A 421 -29.39 82.61 30.61
C MET A 421 -30.57 83.25 31.33
N VAL A 422 -31.53 82.46 31.81
CA VAL A 422 -32.69 82.96 32.57
C VAL A 422 -32.23 83.57 33.90
N CYS A 423 -31.28 82.94 34.61
CA CYS A 423 -30.70 83.51 35.83
C CYS A 423 -29.98 84.84 35.57
N LEU A 424 -29.24 84.94 34.46
CA LEU A 424 -28.57 86.18 34.04
C LEU A 424 -29.58 87.31 33.80
N ILE A 425 -30.68 87.01 33.10
CA ILE A 425 -31.76 87.98 32.86
C ILE A 425 -32.38 88.45 34.19
N PHE A 426 -32.63 87.54 35.13
CA PHE A 426 -33.15 87.90 36.45
C PHE A 426 -32.19 88.78 37.26
N LEU A 427 -30.90 88.50 37.22
CA LEU A 427 -29.88 89.33 37.88
C LEU A 427 -29.80 90.73 37.27
N LEU A 428 -29.87 90.85 35.95
CA LEU A 428 -29.90 92.14 35.27
C LEU A 428 -31.16 92.93 35.61
N MET A 429 -32.33 92.29 35.64
CA MET A 429 -33.58 92.93 36.08
C MET A 429 -33.51 93.40 37.53
N HIS A 430 -32.94 92.59 38.42
CA HIS A 430 -32.76 92.95 39.82
C HIS A 430 -31.79 94.13 39.99
N ARG A 431 -30.69 94.16 39.23
CA ARG A 431 -29.74 95.27 39.23
C ARG A 431 -30.38 96.57 38.72
N ILE A 432 -31.18 96.50 37.65
CA ILE A 432 -31.91 97.65 37.12
C ILE A 432 -32.96 98.15 38.13
N ARG A 433 -33.68 97.25 38.81
CA ARG A 433 -34.64 97.65 39.87
C ARG A 433 -33.94 98.36 41.03
N LYS A 434 -32.79 97.86 41.50
CA LYS A 434 -31.99 98.54 42.53
C LYS A 434 -31.51 99.92 42.08
N GLN A 435 -31.07 100.07 40.84
CA GLN A 435 -30.68 101.38 40.30
C GLN A 435 -31.85 102.34 40.18
N LYS A 436 -33.05 101.86 39.85
CA LYS A 436 -34.26 102.70 39.81
C LYS A 436 -34.67 103.18 41.21
N ILE A 437 -34.59 102.32 42.23
CA ILE A 437 -34.87 102.70 43.63
C ILE A 437 -33.88 103.76 44.13
N LEU A 438 -32.58 103.59 43.84
CA LEU A 438 -31.56 104.60 44.19
C LEU A 438 -31.76 105.94 43.44
N LEU A 439 -32.26 105.91 42.20
CA LEU A 439 -32.60 107.12 41.44
C LEU A 439 -33.85 107.81 41.99
N GLU A 440 -34.82 107.06 42.51
CA GLU A 440 -36.00 107.62 43.18
C GLU A 440 -35.66 108.22 44.55
N GLU A 441 -34.72 107.62 45.29
CA GLU A 441 -34.15 108.19 46.53
C GLU A 441 -33.38 109.49 46.25
N ILE A 442 -32.51 109.53 45.24
CA ILE A 442 -31.81 110.77 44.83
C ILE A 442 -32.80 111.83 44.34
N ARG A 443 -33.89 111.44 43.66
CA ARG A 443 -34.95 112.37 43.22
C ARG A 443 -35.77 112.92 44.39
N GLN A 444 -35.92 112.15 45.47
CA GLN A 444 -36.54 112.63 46.72
C GLN A 444 -35.59 113.51 47.54
N GLU A 445 -34.29 113.26 47.55
CA GLU A 445 -33.30 114.15 48.21
C GLU A 445 -33.12 115.49 47.47
N VAL A 446 -33.38 115.53 46.16
CA VAL A 446 -33.38 116.79 45.38
C VAL A 446 -34.72 117.56 45.49
N SER A 447 -35.83 116.91 45.89
CA SER A 447 -37.14 117.57 46.08
C SER A 447 -37.45 117.94 47.54
N SER A 448 -36.75 117.36 48.52
CA SER A 448 -36.78 117.76 49.93
C SER A 448 -35.55 118.60 50.26
N GLY A 449 -35.65 119.90 49.97
CA GLY A 449 -34.57 120.87 50.11
C GLY A 449 -33.88 120.84 51.47
N LYS A 450 -32.57 120.63 51.44
CA LYS A 450 -31.64 121.07 52.49
C LYS A 450 -30.40 121.73 51.86
N MET A 451 -30.65 122.85 51.21
CA MET A 451 -29.92 124.11 51.40
C MET A 451 -30.91 125.26 51.29
#